data_AF-A0A975SIW9-F1
#
_entry.id   AF-A0A975SIW9-F1
#
_cell.length_a   1.000
_cell.length_b   1.000
_cell.length_c   1.000
_cell.angle_alpha   90.00
_cell.angle_beta   90.00
_cell.angle_gamma   90.00
#
_symmetry.space_group_name_H-M   'P 1'
#
loop_
_entity.id
_entity.type
_entity.pdbx_description
1 polymer ?
#
loop_
_entity_poly.entity_id
_entity_poly.type
_entity_poly.pdbx_seq_one_letter_code
_entity_poly.pdbx_strand_id
1 'polypeptide(L)'
;MIDSDTQKLLIEIAKRTKFTSTVARMISATQTQMVVDSGGGPFTASVASDYLPEVNDTVIVWSFDGVHFVVGSAVMKPGQGTVVSVSGNFVTLDTVFGQVTVPFMRGITPAVSDVWMLSWNGGGKAVIPLSTSPVPGVPPPVTDGGAVQHVDTFTAVDAGSYGYGSWKRGQVISSDHWQGAWFYGSKISDTLPSSAVVTKVELYLSVAQIIVNANTNIALHGYQSMPGGAPSYGTSVSVPPISGWVTLPNSFGSALQTGGGSAGVGTNTGGWTNFSSLSQDGQSGTIRISSKY
;
A
#
# COMPACT_ATOMS: atom_id res chain seq x y z
N MET A 1 -62.00 -3.59 8.91
CA MET A 1 -62.09 -5.05 8.71
C MET A 1 -60.98 -5.40 7.74
N ILE A 2 -59.95 -6.14 8.15
CA ILE A 2 -58.86 -6.52 7.25
C ILE A 2 -59.44 -7.58 6.31
N ASP A 3 -59.36 -7.36 5.00
CA ASP A 3 -59.88 -8.28 3.98
C ASP A 3 -59.26 -9.70 4.12
N SER A 4 -60.07 -10.72 3.81
CA SER A 4 -59.77 -12.16 3.90
C SER A 4 -58.41 -12.49 3.28
N ASP A 5 -58.11 -11.88 2.14
CA ASP A 5 -56.92 -12.21 1.37
C ASP A 5 -55.67 -11.55 1.96
N THR A 6 -55.82 -10.38 2.59
CA THR A 6 -54.75 -9.75 3.39
C THR A 6 -54.42 -10.59 4.63
N GLN A 7 -55.43 -11.17 5.29
CA GLN A 7 -55.18 -12.06 6.44
C GLN A 7 -54.46 -13.35 6.03
N LYS A 8 -54.86 -13.98 4.91
CA LYS A 8 -54.16 -15.16 4.38
C LYS A 8 -52.72 -14.86 4.02
N LEU A 9 -52.46 -13.70 3.38
CA LEU A 9 -51.11 -13.28 3.03
C LEU A 9 -50.23 -13.06 4.27
N LEU A 10 -50.77 -12.44 5.32
CA LEU A 10 -50.05 -12.23 6.58
C LEU A 10 -49.74 -13.56 7.30
N ILE A 11 -50.67 -14.52 7.25
CA ILE A 11 -50.43 -15.88 7.79
C ILE A 11 -49.31 -16.58 7.01
N GLU A 12 -49.31 -16.50 5.68
CA GLU A 12 -48.26 -17.11 4.85
C GLU A 12 -46.91 -16.43 5.01
N ILE A 13 -46.87 -15.11 5.21
CA ILE A 13 -45.63 -14.39 5.53
C ILE A 13 -45.13 -14.76 6.94
N ALA A 14 -46.02 -14.92 7.92
CA ALA A 14 -45.66 -15.33 9.28
C ALA A 14 -45.10 -16.76 9.36
N LYS A 15 -45.45 -17.63 8.40
CA LYS A 15 -44.91 -18.99 8.27
C LYS A 15 -43.50 -19.02 7.64
N ARG A 16 -43.03 -17.92 7.04
CA ARG A 16 -41.68 -17.87 6.48
C ARG A 16 -40.65 -17.62 7.58
N THR A 17 -39.54 -18.34 7.51
CA THR A 17 -38.38 -18.11 8.38
C THR A 17 -37.95 -16.65 8.27
N LYS A 18 -37.87 -15.99 9.41
CA LYS A 18 -37.34 -14.63 9.52
C LYS A 18 -35.84 -14.71 9.71
N PHE A 19 -35.11 -14.20 8.72
CA PHE A 19 -33.67 -14.04 8.80
C PHE A 19 -33.33 -12.58 9.09
N THR A 20 -32.48 -12.35 10.08
CA THR A 20 -31.82 -11.06 10.27
C THR A 20 -30.33 -11.25 10.45
N SER A 21 -29.54 -10.32 9.91
CA SER A 21 -28.10 -10.23 10.12
C SER A 21 -27.82 -8.95 10.89
N THR A 22 -27.10 -9.06 12.01
CA THR A 22 -26.77 -7.92 12.87
C THR A 22 -25.30 -7.97 13.26
N VAL A 23 -24.70 -6.79 13.43
CA VAL A 23 -23.35 -6.64 13.97
C VAL A 23 -23.47 -6.45 15.48
N ALA A 24 -22.72 -7.23 16.26
CA ALA A 24 -22.72 -7.16 17.71
C ALA A 24 -21.30 -7.17 18.26
N ARG A 25 -21.11 -6.69 19.49
CA ARG A 25 -19.84 -6.76 20.22
C ARG A 25 -19.83 -7.99 21.12
N MET A 26 -18.74 -8.73 21.09
CA MET A 26 -18.51 -9.88 21.95
C MET A 26 -18.27 -9.45 23.41
N ILE A 27 -19.00 -10.01 24.37
CA ILE A 27 -18.88 -9.71 25.80
C ILE A 27 -18.18 -10.85 26.54
N SER A 28 -18.62 -12.10 26.35
CA SER A 28 -18.05 -13.26 27.04
C SER A 28 -18.40 -14.57 26.31
N ALA A 29 -17.54 -15.58 26.39
CA ALA A 29 -17.78 -16.91 25.81
C ALA A 29 -17.79 -18.01 26.88
N THR A 30 -18.62 -19.02 26.67
CA THR A 30 -18.49 -20.37 27.24
C THR A 30 -18.14 -21.36 26.12
N GLN A 31 -18.02 -22.67 26.42
CA GLN A 31 -17.71 -23.67 25.40
C GLN A 31 -18.76 -23.79 24.28
N THR A 32 -20.02 -23.43 24.55
CA THR A 32 -21.13 -23.65 23.59
C THR A 32 -21.92 -22.39 23.27
N GLN A 33 -21.70 -21.29 24.00
CA GLN A 33 -22.48 -20.08 23.89
C GLN A 33 -21.60 -18.83 23.99
N MET A 34 -22.03 -17.77 23.31
CA MET A 34 -21.42 -16.45 23.37
C MET A 34 -22.48 -15.45 23.82
N VAL A 35 -22.08 -14.51 24.68
CA VAL A 35 -22.88 -13.34 25.04
C VAL A 35 -22.39 -12.17 24.20
N VAL A 36 -23.30 -11.59 23.44
CA VAL A 36 -23.04 -10.50 22.49
C VAL A 36 -24.02 -9.36 22.72
N ASP A 37 -23.66 -8.15 22.31
CA ASP A 37 -24.52 -6.96 22.45
C ASP A 37 -24.52 -6.13 21.16
N SER A 38 -25.70 -5.90 20.61
CA SER A 38 -25.94 -5.10 19.40
C SER A 38 -26.39 -3.66 19.69
N GLY A 39 -26.27 -3.20 20.94
CA GLY A 39 -26.69 -1.87 21.40
C GLY A 39 -28.06 -1.83 22.09
N GLY A 40 -28.79 -2.95 22.09
CA GLY A 40 -30.07 -3.12 22.79
C GLY A 40 -29.96 -3.89 24.12
N GLY A 41 -28.75 -4.30 24.50
CA GLY A 41 -28.47 -5.11 25.68
C GLY A 41 -27.91 -6.50 25.33
N PRO A 42 -27.27 -7.18 26.30
CA PRO A 42 -26.65 -8.48 26.05
C PRO A 42 -27.67 -9.57 25.75
N PHE A 43 -27.37 -10.42 24.77
CA PHE A 43 -28.14 -11.63 24.46
C PHE A 43 -27.21 -12.79 24.10
N THR A 44 -27.72 -14.01 24.20
CA THR A 44 -26.95 -15.23 23.96
C THR A 44 -27.08 -15.68 22.51
N ALA A 45 -25.95 -16.07 21.91
CA ALA A 45 -25.86 -16.66 20.59
C ALA A 45 -25.02 -17.94 20.62
N SER A 46 -25.44 -18.94 19.85
CA SER A 46 -24.66 -20.17 19.63
C SER A 46 -23.51 -19.92 18.66
N VAL A 47 -22.46 -20.72 18.75
CA VAL A 47 -21.32 -20.63 17.82
C VAL A 47 -21.61 -21.51 16.60
N ALA A 48 -21.62 -20.93 15.40
CA ALA A 48 -21.88 -21.65 14.15
C ALA A 48 -20.63 -21.86 13.27
N SER A 49 -19.45 -21.46 13.76
CA SER A 49 -18.18 -21.63 13.05
C SER A 49 -17.02 -21.88 14.02
N ASP A 50 -15.88 -22.32 13.52
CA ASP A 50 -14.68 -22.53 14.34
C ASP A 50 -13.99 -21.22 14.76
N TYR A 51 -14.63 -20.07 14.47
CA TYR A 51 -14.15 -18.76 14.85
C TYR A 51 -14.42 -18.48 16.33
N LEU A 52 -13.35 -18.16 17.05
CA LEU A 52 -13.40 -17.79 18.47
C LEU A 52 -13.01 -16.31 18.63
N PRO A 53 -13.98 -15.37 18.66
CA PRO A 53 -13.72 -13.95 18.90
C PRO A 53 -13.14 -13.70 20.30
N GLU A 54 -12.37 -12.62 20.41
CA GLU A 54 -11.95 -12.07 21.70
C GLU A 54 -13.05 -11.19 22.33
N VAL A 55 -12.94 -10.94 23.63
CA VAL A 55 -13.81 -9.96 24.28
C VAL A 55 -13.60 -8.59 23.63
N ASN A 56 -14.70 -7.90 23.33
CA ASN A 56 -14.80 -6.66 22.55
C ASN A 56 -14.63 -6.80 21.02
N ASP A 57 -14.39 -7.99 20.48
CA ASP A 57 -14.43 -8.15 19.02
C ASP A 57 -15.83 -7.86 18.48
N THR A 58 -15.87 -7.26 17.29
CA THR A 58 -17.09 -7.08 16.54
C THR A 58 -17.39 -8.33 15.72
N VAL A 59 -18.58 -8.91 15.89
CA VAL A 59 -19.01 -10.17 15.27
C VAL A 59 -20.28 -10.01 14.44
N ILE A 60 -20.46 -10.89 13.46
CA ILE A 60 -21.71 -11.02 12.70
C ILE A 60 -22.58 -12.07 13.39
N VAL A 61 -23.83 -11.69 13.65
CA VAL A 61 -24.85 -12.55 14.25
C VAL A 61 -25.97 -12.77 13.25
N TRP A 62 -26.25 -14.02 12.94
CA TRP A 62 -27.44 -14.42 12.19
C TRP A 62 -28.54 -14.83 13.16
N SER A 63 -29.74 -14.33 12.93
CA SER A 63 -30.91 -14.71 13.70
C SER A 63 -31.94 -15.37 12.80
N PHE A 64 -32.34 -16.59 13.16
CA PHE A 64 -33.40 -17.33 12.50
C PHE A 64 -34.51 -17.57 13.50
N ASP A 65 -35.66 -16.92 13.29
CA ASP A 65 -36.85 -17.09 14.14
C ASP A 65 -36.55 -16.91 15.65
N GLY A 66 -35.67 -15.98 15.99
CA GLY A 66 -35.27 -15.66 17.38
C GLY A 66 -34.11 -16.50 17.92
N VAL A 67 -33.56 -17.45 17.16
CA VAL A 67 -32.35 -18.20 17.50
C VAL A 67 -31.14 -17.50 16.89
N HIS A 68 -30.15 -17.18 17.71
CA HIS A 68 -28.99 -16.39 17.32
C HIS A 68 -27.73 -17.24 17.16
N PHE A 69 -26.96 -16.97 16.12
CA PHE A 69 -25.71 -17.65 15.78
C PHE A 69 -24.60 -16.65 15.49
N VAL A 70 -23.47 -16.77 16.17
CA VAL A 70 -22.24 -16.08 15.79
C VAL A 70 -21.62 -16.86 14.63
N VAL A 71 -21.46 -16.18 13.49
CA VAL A 71 -20.96 -16.81 12.25
C VAL A 71 -19.52 -16.42 11.92
N GLY A 72 -19.04 -15.29 12.44
CA GLY A 72 -17.67 -14.84 12.22
C GLY A 72 -17.41 -13.42 12.70
N SER A 73 -16.20 -12.94 12.43
CA SER A 73 -15.82 -11.53 12.63
C SER A 73 -16.59 -10.60 11.69
N ALA A 74 -17.03 -9.44 12.17
CA ALA A 74 -17.56 -8.37 11.32
C ALA A 74 -16.44 -7.54 10.66
N VAL A 75 -15.22 -7.63 11.18
CA VAL A 75 -14.03 -6.99 10.62
C VAL A 75 -13.17 -8.06 9.95
N MET A 76 -12.84 -7.86 8.68
CA MET A 76 -11.89 -8.75 8.00
C MET A 76 -10.53 -8.68 8.69
N LYS A 77 -10.03 -9.83 9.13
CA LYS A 77 -8.70 -9.96 9.73
C LYS A 77 -7.75 -10.61 8.71
N PRO A 78 -6.48 -10.18 8.60
CA PRO A 78 -5.56 -10.71 7.60
C PRO A 78 -5.24 -12.18 7.83
N GLY A 79 -5.28 -13.01 6.79
CA GLY A 79 -4.94 -14.44 6.89
C GLY A 79 -3.44 -14.74 6.86
N GLN A 80 -2.62 -13.76 6.48
CA GLN A 80 -1.16 -13.88 6.41
C GLN A 80 -0.50 -12.50 6.54
N GLY A 81 0.81 -12.50 6.81
CA GLY A 81 1.63 -11.30 6.78
C GLY A 81 3.11 -11.63 6.61
N THR A 82 3.91 -10.62 6.29
CA THR A 82 5.37 -10.75 6.14
C THR A 82 6.08 -10.25 7.39
N VAL A 83 7.03 -11.01 7.93
CA VAL A 83 7.74 -10.64 9.16
C VAL A 83 8.58 -9.39 8.94
N VAL A 84 8.29 -8.35 9.73
CA VAL A 84 9.03 -7.08 9.76
C VAL A 84 10.07 -7.12 10.88
N SER A 85 9.69 -7.61 12.06
CA SER A 85 10.56 -7.68 13.22
C SER A 85 10.13 -8.78 14.19
N VAL A 86 11.08 -9.32 14.95
CA VAL A 86 10.83 -10.27 16.03
C VAL A 86 11.38 -9.70 17.33
N SER A 87 10.56 -9.67 18.38
CA SER A 87 10.95 -9.17 19.70
C SER A 87 10.39 -10.09 20.79
N GLY A 88 11.29 -10.76 21.51
CA GLY A 88 10.90 -11.76 22.51
C GLY A 88 10.03 -12.87 21.90
N ASN A 89 8.82 -13.04 22.43
CA ASN A 89 7.84 -14.03 21.96
C ASN A 89 6.82 -13.46 20.96
N PHE A 90 7.04 -12.24 20.46
CA PHE A 90 6.15 -11.56 19.53
C PHE A 90 6.83 -11.35 18.19
N VAL A 91 6.00 -11.37 17.15
CA VAL A 91 6.39 -11.05 15.78
C VAL A 91 5.50 -9.94 15.26
N THR A 92 6.13 -8.94 14.65
CA THR A 92 5.43 -7.90 13.91
C THR A 92 5.37 -8.31 12.46
N LEU A 93 4.16 -8.44 11.94
CA LEU A 93 3.86 -8.84 10.57
C LEU A 93 3.26 -7.65 9.83
N ASP A 94 3.78 -7.34 8.66
CA ASP A 94 3.13 -6.43 7.72
C ASP A 94 2.03 -7.17 6.97
N THR A 95 0.83 -6.60 6.92
CA THR A 95 -0.35 -7.21 6.30
C THR A 95 -1.06 -6.19 5.41
N VAL A 96 -1.97 -6.66 4.56
CA VAL A 96 -2.81 -5.78 3.71
C VAL A 96 -3.70 -4.82 4.50
N PHE A 97 -3.88 -5.06 5.80
CA PHE A 97 -4.67 -4.22 6.70
C PHE A 97 -3.80 -3.42 7.68
N GLY A 98 -2.48 -3.37 7.44
CA GLY A 98 -1.49 -2.72 8.30
C GLY A 98 -0.69 -3.71 9.15
N GLN A 99 0.20 -3.17 9.98
CA GLN A 99 1.06 -4.00 10.82
C GLN A 99 0.29 -4.58 12.00
N VAL A 100 0.52 -5.86 12.26
CA VAL A 100 0.00 -6.57 13.43
C VAL A 100 1.15 -7.16 14.23
N THR A 101 1.13 -6.97 15.55
CA THR A 101 2.05 -7.65 16.47
C THR A 101 1.29 -8.78 17.15
N VAL A 102 1.74 -10.01 16.96
CA VAL A 102 1.11 -11.21 17.51
C VAL A 102 2.16 -12.16 18.10
N PRO A 103 1.80 -12.99 19.10
CA PRO A 103 2.64 -14.10 19.50
C PRO A 103 2.83 -15.11 18.35
N PHE A 104 3.98 -15.76 18.29
CA PHE A 104 4.23 -16.87 17.37
C PHE A 104 4.35 -18.21 18.12
N MET A 105 4.18 -19.33 17.42
CA MET A 105 4.28 -20.66 18.02
C MET A 105 5.67 -20.94 18.60
N ARG A 106 5.73 -21.40 19.85
CA ARG A 106 6.97 -21.75 20.52
C ARG A 106 7.69 -22.87 19.77
N GLY A 107 9.02 -22.73 19.60
CA GLY A 107 9.86 -23.72 18.92
C GLY A 107 10.05 -23.47 17.42
N ILE A 108 9.39 -22.45 16.86
CA ILE A 108 9.67 -21.94 15.52
C ILE A 108 10.07 -20.49 15.67
N THR A 109 11.26 -20.12 15.20
CA THR A 109 11.74 -18.73 15.26
C THR A 109 11.43 -18.05 13.92
N PRO A 110 10.59 -17.01 13.89
CA PRO A 110 10.36 -16.24 12.67
C PRO A 110 11.65 -15.56 12.21
N ALA A 111 11.91 -15.58 10.90
CA ALA A 111 12.93 -14.75 10.28
C ALA A 111 12.27 -13.56 9.59
N VAL A 112 12.96 -12.42 9.56
CA VAL A 112 12.52 -11.25 8.80
C VAL A 112 12.32 -11.64 7.34
N SER A 113 11.27 -11.10 6.71
CA SER A 113 10.82 -11.41 5.35
C SER A 113 10.13 -12.77 5.17
N ASP A 114 10.05 -13.62 6.19
CA ASP A 114 9.21 -14.81 6.10
C ASP A 114 7.73 -14.40 5.94
N VAL A 115 7.00 -15.09 5.06
CA VAL A 115 5.54 -14.98 5.05
C VAL A 115 4.98 -15.96 6.05
N TRP A 116 4.17 -15.49 6.99
CA TRP A 116 3.56 -16.31 8.03
C TRP A 116 2.05 -16.33 7.90
N MET A 117 1.47 -17.51 8.16
CA MET A 117 0.03 -17.67 8.29
C MET A 117 -0.44 -17.11 9.64
N LEU A 118 -1.50 -16.31 9.61
CA LEU A 118 -2.16 -15.74 10.79
C LEU A 118 -3.42 -16.54 11.14
N SER A 119 -3.62 -16.80 12.42
CA SER A 119 -4.87 -17.32 12.96
C SER A 119 -5.41 -16.38 14.02
N TRP A 120 -6.73 -16.19 14.01
CA TRP A 120 -7.43 -15.26 14.91
C TRP A 120 -8.35 -15.96 15.92
N ASN A 121 -8.29 -17.29 15.98
CA ASN A 121 -9.14 -18.07 16.87
C ASN A 121 -8.60 -17.98 18.30
N GLY A 122 -9.30 -17.27 19.19
CA GLY A 122 -8.86 -17.01 20.56
C GLY A 122 -7.71 -16.01 20.63
N GLY A 123 -7.72 -15.02 19.73
CA GLY A 123 -6.70 -14.00 19.59
C GLY A 123 -5.74 -14.23 18.42
N GLY A 124 -5.12 -13.14 17.98
CA GLY A 124 -4.17 -13.13 16.87
C GLY A 124 -2.89 -13.90 17.22
N LYS A 125 -2.49 -14.83 16.37
CA LYS A 125 -1.22 -15.57 16.47
C LYS A 125 -0.63 -15.89 15.11
N ALA A 126 0.69 -15.84 15.01
CA ALA A 126 1.44 -16.34 13.87
C ALA A 126 1.66 -17.85 14.03
N VAL A 127 1.10 -18.64 13.12
CA VAL A 127 1.02 -20.10 13.28
C VAL A 127 2.25 -20.78 12.69
N ILE A 128 2.45 -20.63 11.38
CA ILE A 128 3.51 -21.34 10.67
C ILE A 128 4.06 -20.43 9.56
N PRO A 129 5.37 -20.48 9.26
CA PRO A 129 5.88 -19.91 8.02
C PRO A 129 5.24 -20.64 6.84
N LEU A 130 4.76 -19.89 5.87
CA LEU A 130 4.28 -20.42 4.60
C LEU A 130 5.51 -20.72 3.73
N SER A 131 5.56 -21.93 3.18
CA SER A 131 6.59 -22.30 2.22
C SER A 131 6.44 -21.43 0.98
N THR A 132 7.41 -20.54 0.73
CA THR A 132 7.52 -19.85 -0.55
C THR A 132 8.11 -20.84 -1.54
N SER A 133 7.28 -21.38 -2.44
CA SER A 133 7.78 -22.19 -3.55
C SER A 133 8.04 -21.27 -4.76
N PRO A 134 9.24 -21.33 -5.36
CA PRO A 134 10.30 -22.30 -5.09
C PRO A 134 11.14 -21.97 -3.85
N VAL A 135 11.56 -23.03 -3.15
CA VAL A 135 12.37 -23.02 -1.92
C VAL A 135 13.65 -22.20 -2.10
N PRO A 136 13.97 -21.25 -1.22
CA PRO A 136 15.26 -20.56 -1.21
C PRO A 136 16.42 -21.56 -1.02
N GLY A 137 17.48 -21.46 -1.84
CA GLY A 137 18.64 -22.34 -1.73
C GLY A 137 19.34 -22.25 -0.37
N VAL A 138 19.99 -23.35 0.05
CA VAL A 138 20.77 -23.42 1.30
C VAL A 138 21.84 -22.31 1.31
N PRO A 139 21.97 -21.50 2.38
CA PRO A 139 22.95 -20.41 2.40
C PRO A 139 24.38 -20.95 2.48
N PRO A 140 25.35 -20.39 1.74
CA PRO A 140 26.77 -20.60 1.99
C PRO A 140 27.18 -20.05 3.38
N PRO A 141 28.37 -20.44 3.93
CA PRO A 141 28.81 -20.04 5.26
C PRO A 141 28.75 -18.52 5.45
N VAL A 142 28.31 -18.11 6.65
CA VAL A 142 28.12 -16.70 7.03
C VAL A 142 29.39 -15.91 6.72
N THR A 143 29.29 -15.08 5.69
CA THR A 143 30.22 -13.98 5.43
C THR A 143 29.43 -12.73 5.83
N ASP A 144 30.03 -11.81 6.57
CA ASP A 144 29.43 -10.52 6.95
C ASP A 144 28.50 -10.00 5.84
N GLY A 145 27.25 -9.70 6.20
CA GLY A 145 26.18 -9.34 5.26
C GLY A 145 26.61 -8.22 4.32
N GLY A 146 27.12 -8.60 3.15
CA GLY A 146 27.47 -7.68 2.09
C GLY A 146 26.20 -7.10 1.52
N ALA A 147 26.14 -5.77 1.41
CA ALA A 147 25.01 -5.06 0.84
C ALA A 147 24.58 -5.68 -0.51
N VAL A 148 23.31 -6.12 -0.59
CA VAL A 148 22.72 -6.77 -1.77
C VAL A 148 22.35 -5.70 -2.78
N GLN A 149 22.47 -6.00 -4.07
CA GLN A 149 22.09 -5.06 -5.11
C GLN A 149 20.58 -5.08 -5.36
N HIS A 150 19.94 -3.92 -5.22
CA HIS A 150 18.52 -3.68 -5.49
C HIS A 150 18.35 -2.81 -6.74
N VAL A 151 17.24 -3.00 -7.46
CA VAL A 151 16.83 -2.16 -8.59
C VAL A 151 15.34 -1.88 -8.48
N ASP A 152 15.01 -0.67 -8.02
CA ASP A 152 13.64 -0.24 -7.79
C ASP A 152 13.20 0.73 -8.88
N THR A 153 11.96 0.57 -9.36
CA THR A 153 11.40 1.38 -10.46
C THR A 153 10.13 2.08 -10.00
N PHE A 154 10.09 3.41 -10.15
CA PHE A 154 9.04 4.27 -9.64
C PHE A 154 8.40 5.06 -10.79
N THR A 155 7.15 4.78 -11.08
CA THR A 155 6.35 5.54 -12.03
C THR A 155 5.77 6.79 -11.37
N ALA A 156 5.72 7.90 -12.12
CA ALA A 156 5.10 9.12 -11.66
C ALA A 156 3.58 8.93 -11.48
N VAL A 157 3.02 9.48 -10.42
CA VAL A 157 1.57 9.45 -10.13
C VAL A 157 0.84 10.65 -10.70
N ASP A 158 1.55 11.74 -10.95
CA ASP A 158 1.04 12.96 -11.57
C ASP A 158 2.16 13.63 -12.37
N ALA A 159 1.79 14.43 -13.34
CA ALA A 159 2.72 15.18 -14.18
C ALA A 159 2.08 16.42 -14.80
N GLY A 160 2.89 17.43 -15.07
CA GLY A 160 2.42 18.63 -15.76
C GLY A 160 3.50 19.65 -15.97
N SER A 161 3.12 20.80 -16.53
CA SER A 161 4.00 21.95 -16.70
C SER A 161 3.35 23.21 -16.17
N TYR A 162 4.07 23.96 -15.35
CA TYR A 162 3.64 25.27 -14.89
C TYR A 162 4.15 26.37 -15.82
N GLY A 163 3.26 27.28 -16.22
CA GLY A 163 3.58 28.42 -17.07
C GLY A 163 2.42 29.41 -17.08
N TYR A 164 2.71 30.70 -17.29
CA TYR A 164 1.69 31.75 -17.35
C TYR A 164 0.71 31.77 -16.16
N GLY A 165 1.19 31.45 -14.96
CA GLY A 165 0.38 31.47 -13.74
C GLY A 165 -0.46 30.22 -13.49
N SER A 166 -0.40 29.20 -14.35
CA SER A 166 -1.25 28.00 -14.24
C SER A 166 -0.55 26.70 -14.63
N TRP A 167 -1.13 25.57 -14.22
CA TRP A 167 -0.67 24.24 -14.61
C TRP A 167 -1.35 23.78 -15.89
N LYS A 168 -0.55 23.41 -16.88
CA LYS A 168 -0.97 22.53 -17.98
C LYS A 168 -0.76 21.09 -17.54
N ARG A 169 -1.86 20.41 -17.17
CA ARG A 169 -1.81 19.04 -16.65
C ARG A 169 -1.46 18.02 -17.74
N GLY A 170 -0.91 16.90 -17.29
CA GLY A 170 -0.67 15.73 -18.11
C GLY A 170 0.68 15.77 -18.80
N GLN A 171 1.08 16.89 -19.41
CA GLN A 171 2.30 16.97 -20.22
C GLN A 171 3.43 17.73 -19.53
N VAL A 172 4.63 17.13 -19.51
CA VAL A 172 5.86 17.77 -19.01
C VAL A 172 6.57 18.46 -20.18
N ILE A 173 6.94 19.72 -20.00
CA ILE A 173 7.55 20.58 -21.00
C ILE A 173 8.83 21.14 -20.40
N SER A 174 9.95 20.92 -21.07
CA SER A 174 11.19 21.65 -20.79
C SER A 174 11.24 22.86 -21.70
N SER A 175 11.14 24.06 -21.15
CA SER A 175 11.51 25.29 -21.85
C SER A 175 11.77 26.46 -20.89
N ASP A 176 12.19 27.61 -21.40
CA ASP A 176 12.47 28.80 -20.58
C ASP A 176 11.20 29.45 -20.00
N HIS A 177 10.02 29.10 -20.52
CA HIS A 177 8.73 29.63 -20.07
C HIS A 177 7.84 28.58 -19.39
N TRP A 178 8.28 27.32 -19.37
CA TRP A 178 7.54 26.20 -18.79
C TRP A 178 8.42 25.38 -17.85
N GLN A 179 7.88 25.11 -16.67
CA GLN A 179 8.51 24.29 -15.65
C GLN A 179 7.78 22.96 -15.56
N GLY A 180 8.34 21.91 -16.14
CA GLY A 180 7.75 20.58 -16.16
C GLY A 180 8.09 19.78 -14.91
N ALA A 181 7.16 18.98 -14.39
CA ALA A 181 7.38 18.17 -13.19
C ALA A 181 6.70 16.80 -13.28
N TRP A 182 7.39 15.79 -12.77
CA TRP A 182 6.89 14.44 -12.49
C TRP A 182 6.87 14.22 -10.97
N PHE A 183 5.72 13.85 -10.44
CA PHE A 183 5.49 13.68 -9.01
C PHE A 183 5.40 12.19 -8.68
N TYR A 184 6.13 11.71 -7.66
CA TYR A 184 6.12 10.30 -7.26
C TYR A 184 5.43 10.04 -5.91
N GLY A 185 4.98 11.10 -5.22
CA GLY A 185 4.51 11.00 -3.84
C GLY A 185 5.65 10.66 -2.87
N SER A 186 5.36 9.87 -1.84
CA SER A 186 6.34 9.36 -0.88
C SER A 186 6.98 8.02 -1.28
N LYS A 187 6.57 7.44 -2.42
CA LYS A 187 6.93 6.06 -2.82
C LYS A 187 8.43 5.79 -2.75
N ILE A 188 9.27 6.73 -3.16
CA ILE A 188 10.73 6.52 -3.23
C ILE A 188 11.34 6.48 -1.83
N SER A 189 11.02 7.46 -0.98
CA SER A 189 11.49 7.53 0.41
C SER A 189 10.95 6.39 1.28
N ASP A 190 9.73 5.93 0.99
CA ASP A 190 9.11 4.82 1.72
C ASP A 190 9.67 3.46 1.30
N THR A 191 10.28 3.36 0.11
CA THR A 191 10.83 2.11 -0.44
C THR A 191 12.31 1.93 -0.15
N LEU A 192 13.11 3.00 -0.32
CA LEU A 192 14.56 2.93 -0.15
C LEU A 192 14.92 3.19 1.32
N PRO A 193 15.49 2.22 2.05
CA PRO A 193 15.88 2.45 3.45
C PRO A 193 16.99 3.49 3.52
N SER A 194 17.08 4.24 4.62
CA SER A 194 18.09 5.31 4.79
C SER A 194 19.54 4.84 4.71
N SER A 195 19.80 3.54 4.89
CA SER A 195 21.11 2.90 4.74
C SER A 195 21.49 2.58 3.29
N ALA A 196 20.55 2.65 2.33
CA ALA A 196 20.81 2.29 0.95
C ALA A 196 21.85 3.20 0.30
N VAL A 197 22.89 2.58 -0.27
CA VAL A 197 23.90 3.28 -1.06
C VAL A 197 23.47 3.31 -2.51
N VAL A 198 23.04 4.48 -3.00
CA VAL A 198 22.64 4.64 -4.40
C VAL A 198 23.86 4.50 -5.32
N THR A 199 23.78 3.55 -6.25
CA THR A 199 24.84 3.21 -7.20
C THR A 199 24.54 3.66 -8.63
N LYS A 200 23.25 3.77 -9.00
CA LYS A 200 22.83 4.27 -10.31
C LYS A 200 21.45 4.90 -10.23
N VAL A 201 21.23 5.98 -10.98
CA VAL A 201 19.91 6.60 -11.15
C VAL A 201 19.65 6.80 -12.63
N GLU A 202 18.48 6.37 -13.09
CA GLU A 202 18.06 6.54 -14.48
C GLU A 202 16.65 7.12 -14.53
N LEU A 203 16.42 8.08 -15.42
CA LEU A 203 15.12 8.67 -15.69
C LEU A 203 14.69 8.27 -17.10
N TYR A 204 13.46 7.78 -17.26
CA TYR A 204 12.88 7.50 -18.56
C TYR A 204 12.24 8.76 -19.13
N LEU A 205 12.82 9.29 -20.20
CA LEU A 205 12.27 10.40 -20.94
C LEU A 205 11.47 9.85 -22.13
N SER A 206 10.19 10.20 -22.22
CA SER A 206 9.35 9.87 -23.37
C SER A 206 9.16 11.14 -24.18
N VAL A 207 9.96 11.35 -25.23
CA VAL A 207 9.89 12.59 -26.02
C VAL A 207 8.74 12.50 -27.02
N ALA A 208 7.73 13.36 -26.85
CA ALA A 208 6.61 13.48 -27.78
C ALA A 208 6.93 14.45 -28.92
N GLN A 209 7.63 15.55 -28.62
CA GLN A 209 7.99 16.56 -29.62
C GLN A 209 9.22 17.36 -29.18
N ILE A 210 10.11 17.66 -30.13
CA ILE A 210 11.19 18.62 -29.95
C ILE A 210 10.90 19.83 -30.85
N ILE A 211 10.73 21.00 -30.25
CA ILE A 211 10.48 22.27 -30.94
C ILE A 211 11.80 23.05 -31.06
N VAL A 212 12.59 23.10 -29.99
CA VAL A 212 13.95 23.67 -29.99
C VAL A 212 14.91 22.59 -29.53
N ASN A 213 15.87 22.25 -30.40
CA ASN A 213 16.88 21.23 -30.12
C ASN A 213 17.98 21.78 -29.20
N ALA A 214 17.74 21.72 -27.90
CA ALA A 214 18.74 21.96 -26.87
C ALA A 214 18.52 21.00 -25.70
N ASN A 215 19.53 20.86 -24.85
CA ASN A 215 19.44 20.01 -23.68
C ASN A 215 18.33 20.45 -22.72
N THR A 216 17.73 19.47 -22.06
CA THR A 216 16.76 19.65 -20.99
C THR A 216 17.52 19.72 -19.66
N ASN A 217 17.23 20.71 -18.82
CA ASN A 217 17.83 20.80 -17.49
C ASN A 217 16.96 20.05 -16.47
N ILE A 218 17.37 18.85 -16.09
CA ILE A 218 16.66 18.01 -15.12
C ILE A 218 17.08 18.40 -13.71
N ALA A 219 16.12 18.63 -12.82
CA ALA A 219 16.36 18.99 -11.42
C ALA A 219 15.40 18.28 -10.48
N LEU A 220 15.76 18.22 -9.20
CA LEU A 220 14.87 17.76 -8.13
C LEU A 220 13.94 18.88 -7.66
N HIS A 221 12.76 18.50 -7.18
CA HIS A 221 11.82 19.39 -6.49
C HIS A 221 11.25 18.74 -5.22
N GLY A 222 10.78 19.55 -4.27
CA GLY A 222 10.32 19.07 -2.95
C GLY A 222 8.86 18.61 -2.86
N TYR A 223 8.08 18.71 -3.93
CA TYR A 223 6.64 18.47 -3.88
C TYR A 223 6.26 17.00 -4.13
N GLN A 224 5.48 16.42 -3.22
CA GLN A 224 4.91 15.07 -3.37
C GLN A 224 3.72 15.04 -4.35
N SER A 225 3.04 16.17 -4.53
CA SER A 225 1.92 16.37 -5.45
C SER A 225 2.03 17.73 -6.13
N MET A 226 1.30 17.93 -7.22
CA MET A 226 1.26 19.20 -7.95
C MET A 226 0.88 20.38 -7.03
N PRO A 227 1.78 21.37 -6.80
CA PRO A 227 1.49 22.51 -5.94
C PRO A 227 0.54 23.51 -6.60
N GLY A 228 -0.05 24.42 -5.83
CA GLY A 228 -0.94 25.46 -6.37
C GLY A 228 -0.25 26.54 -7.23
N GLY A 229 1.09 26.57 -7.25
CA GLY A 229 1.88 27.58 -7.97
C GLY A 229 3.12 26.99 -8.64
N ALA A 230 4.05 27.86 -9.03
CA ALA A 230 5.29 27.47 -9.67
C ALA A 230 6.11 26.52 -8.77
N PRO A 231 6.58 25.38 -9.30
CA PRO A 231 7.51 24.53 -8.56
C PRO A 231 8.87 25.22 -8.41
N SER A 232 9.45 25.09 -7.21
CA SER A 232 10.87 25.37 -6.97
C SER A 232 11.73 24.15 -7.27
N TYR A 233 12.91 24.38 -7.84
CA TYR A 233 13.87 23.33 -8.20
C TYR A 233 15.22 23.57 -7.51
N GLY A 234 15.90 22.47 -7.22
CA GLY A 234 17.30 22.48 -6.83
C GLY A 234 18.24 22.65 -8.03
N THR A 235 19.50 22.26 -7.83
CA THR A 235 20.52 22.26 -8.89
C THR A 235 20.14 21.34 -10.05
N SER A 236 20.26 21.85 -11.27
CA SER A 236 19.93 21.11 -12.49
C SER A 236 21.13 20.38 -13.10
N VAL A 237 20.83 19.33 -13.86
CA VAL A 237 21.76 18.58 -14.71
C VAL A 237 21.24 18.63 -16.14
N SER A 238 22.07 19.06 -17.07
CA SER A 238 21.74 19.11 -18.49
C SER A 238 21.80 17.71 -19.11
N VAL A 239 20.70 17.25 -19.71
CA VAL A 239 20.62 15.97 -20.44
C VAL A 239 20.11 16.19 -21.88
N PRO A 240 20.52 15.36 -22.85
CA PRO A 240 20.00 15.46 -24.21
C PRO A 240 18.50 15.11 -24.28
N PRO A 241 17.70 15.76 -25.15
CA PRO A 241 16.26 15.52 -25.27
C PRO A 241 15.97 14.28 -26.12
N ILE A 242 16.40 13.10 -25.66
CA ILE A 242 16.20 11.82 -26.33
C ILE A 242 15.15 10.97 -25.61
N SER A 243 14.46 10.10 -26.35
CA SER A 243 13.61 9.08 -25.75
C SER A 243 14.44 7.94 -25.17
N GLY A 244 14.03 7.44 -24.00
CA GLY A 244 14.65 6.31 -23.33
C GLY A 244 15.21 6.65 -21.95
N TRP A 245 15.99 5.72 -21.41
CA TRP A 245 16.64 5.87 -20.11
C TRP A 245 17.87 6.78 -20.22
N VAL A 246 17.87 7.88 -19.48
CA VAL A 246 19.02 8.75 -19.28
C VAL A 246 19.57 8.56 -17.88
N THR A 247 20.89 8.51 -17.73
CA THR A 247 21.53 8.41 -16.41
C THR A 247 21.61 9.79 -15.76
N LEU A 248 21.18 9.88 -14.50
CA LEU A 248 21.31 11.06 -13.65
C LEU A 248 22.38 10.83 -12.59
N PRO A 249 22.92 11.89 -11.96
CA PRO A 249 23.84 11.72 -10.84
C PRO A 249 23.22 10.95 -9.68
N ASN A 250 24.01 10.12 -9.00
CA ASN A 250 23.54 9.33 -7.85
C ASN A 250 22.96 10.20 -6.72
N SER A 251 23.39 11.46 -6.62
CA SER A 251 22.83 12.44 -5.68
C SER A 251 21.33 12.66 -5.85
N PHE A 252 20.76 12.43 -7.04
CA PHE A 252 19.31 12.48 -7.25
C PHE A 252 18.59 11.39 -6.44
N GLY A 253 19.08 10.16 -6.54
CA GLY A 253 18.52 9.03 -5.80
C GLY A 253 18.69 9.20 -4.30
N SER A 254 19.87 9.64 -3.84
CA SER A 254 20.12 9.85 -2.40
C SER A 254 19.23 10.95 -1.80
N ALA A 255 18.96 12.03 -2.54
CA ALA A 255 18.06 13.08 -2.09
C ALA A 255 16.59 12.61 -2.08
N LEU A 256 16.15 11.86 -3.10
CA LEU A 256 14.79 11.29 -3.15
C LEU A 256 14.55 10.23 -2.06
N GLN A 257 15.58 9.44 -1.75
CA GLN A 257 15.59 8.48 -0.64
C GLN A 257 15.44 9.18 0.71
N THR A 258 16.18 10.28 0.94
CA THR A 258 16.14 11.02 2.22
C THR A 258 14.78 11.67 2.46
N GLY A 259 14.09 12.11 1.41
CA GLY A 259 12.87 12.89 1.52
C GLY A 259 13.12 14.28 2.12
N GLY A 260 12.09 14.93 2.67
CA GLY A 260 12.23 16.16 3.46
C GLY A 260 12.71 17.41 2.69
N GLY A 261 12.57 17.44 1.38
CA GLY A 261 13.03 18.54 0.52
C GLY A 261 13.22 18.14 -0.96
N SER A 262 13.21 16.83 -1.25
CA SER A 262 13.16 16.27 -2.60
C SER A 262 12.16 15.12 -2.63
N ALA A 263 11.18 15.21 -3.53
CA ALA A 263 10.09 14.25 -3.69
C ALA A 263 9.73 13.98 -5.17
N GLY A 264 10.33 14.73 -6.10
CA GLY A 264 10.20 14.45 -7.52
C GLY A 264 11.26 15.09 -8.38
N VAL A 265 11.08 14.91 -9.68
CA VAL A 265 12.03 15.30 -10.73
C VAL A 265 11.26 16.16 -11.72
N GLY A 266 11.92 17.18 -12.25
CA GLY A 266 11.33 18.02 -13.28
C GLY A 266 12.36 18.70 -14.16
N THR A 267 11.86 19.58 -15.02
CA THR A 267 12.60 20.33 -16.01
C THR A 267 12.66 21.78 -15.56
N ASN A 268 13.84 22.21 -15.13
CA ASN A 268 14.11 23.54 -14.62
C ASN A 268 14.83 24.36 -15.71
N THR A 269 14.09 24.75 -16.75
CA THR A 269 14.54 25.41 -18.01
C THR A 269 15.19 24.49 -19.04
N GLY A 270 15.45 25.01 -20.24
CA GLY A 270 16.21 24.34 -21.29
C GLY A 270 15.38 23.93 -22.50
N GLY A 271 15.88 24.27 -23.69
CA GLY A 271 15.29 23.91 -24.98
C GLY A 271 13.80 24.25 -25.13
N TRP A 272 13.14 23.47 -25.97
CA TRP A 272 11.68 23.38 -26.00
C TRP A 272 11.33 21.95 -26.40
N THR A 273 11.17 21.10 -25.39
CA THR A 273 10.86 19.68 -25.56
C THR A 273 9.60 19.35 -24.79
N ASN A 274 8.63 18.77 -25.49
CA ASN A 274 7.43 18.24 -24.90
C ASN A 274 7.61 16.73 -24.69
N PHE A 275 7.52 16.29 -23.45
CA PHE A 275 7.47 14.86 -23.12
C PHE A 275 6.03 14.36 -23.22
N SER A 276 5.85 13.06 -23.43
CA SER A 276 4.54 12.42 -23.45
C SER A 276 3.84 12.58 -22.11
N SER A 277 2.52 12.74 -22.12
CA SER A 277 1.75 12.66 -20.88
C SER A 277 1.71 11.25 -20.30
N LEU A 278 1.37 11.12 -19.01
CA LEU A 278 1.19 9.80 -18.39
C LEU A 278 0.10 8.95 -19.08
N SER A 279 -0.87 9.58 -19.73
CA SER A 279 -1.90 8.90 -20.53
C SER A 279 -1.42 8.49 -21.93
N GLN A 280 -0.42 9.18 -22.49
CA GLN A 280 0.20 8.84 -23.77
C GLN A 280 1.28 7.77 -23.60
N ASP A 281 2.04 7.85 -22.50
CA ASP A 281 3.06 6.88 -22.11
C ASP A 281 3.13 6.81 -20.58
N GLY A 282 2.66 5.70 -20.02
CA GLY A 282 2.69 5.45 -18.57
C GLY A 282 4.10 5.34 -17.98
N GLN A 283 5.14 5.24 -18.82
CA GLN A 283 6.53 5.28 -18.39
C GLN A 283 7.12 6.70 -18.35
N SER A 284 6.42 7.72 -18.86
CA SER A 284 6.94 9.09 -18.89
C SER A 284 7.37 9.56 -17.50
N GLY A 285 8.65 9.89 -17.37
CA GLY A 285 9.26 10.30 -16.11
C GLY A 285 9.45 9.18 -15.09
N THR A 286 9.42 7.90 -15.49
CA THR A 286 9.73 6.80 -14.56
C THR A 286 11.18 6.92 -14.12
N ILE A 287 11.44 6.80 -12.82
CA ILE A 287 12.80 6.77 -12.28
C ILE A 287 13.15 5.37 -11.81
N ARG A 288 14.35 4.91 -12.17
CA ARG A 288 14.92 3.63 -11.75
C ARG A 288 16.16 3.91 -10.92
N ILE A 289 16.21 3.33 -9.72
CA ILE A 289 17.30 3.52 -8.78
C ILE A 289 17.91 2.16 -8.48
N SER A 290 19.21 2.01 -8.77
CA SER A 290 19.99 0.88 -8.32
C SER A 290 20.72 1.25 -7.03
N SER A 291 20.61 0.42 -6.01
CA SER A 291 21.23 0.69 -4.71
C SER A 291 21.78 -0.60 -4.08
N LYS A 292 22.56 -0.45 -3.02
CA LYS A 292 23.07 -1.56 -2.22
C LYS A 292 22.64 -1.41 -0.77
N TYR A 293 21.96 -2.41 -0.21
CA TYR A 293 21.63 -2.52 1.21
C TYR A 293 21.28 -3.95 1.62
#